data_AF-A0A2K5W8G4-F1
#
_entry.id   AF-A0A2K5W8G4-F1
#
_cell.length_a   1.000
_cell.length_b   1.000
_cell.length_c   1.000
_cell.angle_alpha   90.00
_cell.angle_beta   90.00
_cell.angle_gamma   90.00
#
_symmetry.space_group_name_H-M   'P 1'
#
loop_
_entity.id
_entity.type
_entity.pdbx_description
1 polymer ?
#
loop_
_entity_poly.entity_id
_entity_poly.type
_entity_poly.pdbx_seq_one_letter_code
_entity_poly.pdbx_strand_id
1 'polypeptide(L)'
;MALSVSGVYLTHQQKVLRLYKRALRHLESWCVHRDKYRYFACLMRARFEEHKNEKDMMKATQLLKEAEEEFWFCQHPQPYIFPDSPGGTSYERYDCYKVPEWCLDDWHPSEKAMYPDYFAKREQWKKLRRESWEREVY
;
A
#
# COMPACT_ATOMS: atom_id res chain seq x y z
N MET A 1 9.91 -6.66 -3.87
CA MET A 1 10.59 -7.00 -2.61
C MET A 1 9.62 -7.69 -1.65
N ALA A 2 10.06 -8.76 -0.99
CA ALA A 2 9.27 -9.59 -0.08
C ALA A 2 9.40 -9.16 1.39
N LEU A 3 9.39 -7.85 1.64
CA LEU A 3 9.43 -7.31 3.00
C LEU A 3 7.99 -7.12 3.49
N SER A 4 7.67 -7.77 4.60
CA SER A 4 6.41 -7.60 5.33
C SER A 4 6.75 -7.20 6.75
N VAL A 5 6.05 -6.19 7.30
CA VAL A 5 6.30 -5.68 8.65
C VAL A 5 5.94 -6.72 9.73
N SER A 6 4.95 -7.57 9.45
CA SER A 6 4.42 -8.54 10.42
C SER A 6 4.75 -10.00 10.11
N GLY A 7 5.43 -10.30 8.99
CA GLY A 7 5.70 -11.67 8.56
C GLY A 7 7.11 -11.83 8.01
N VAL A 8 7.76 -12.93 8.39
CA VAL A 8 9.16 -13.23 7.98
C VAL A 8 9.26 -13.43 6.46
N TYR A 9 8.19 -13.94 5.82
CA TYR A 9 8.14 -14.15 4.38
C TYR A 9 6.71 -14.06 3.84
N LEU A 10 6.57 -13.92 2.52
CA LEU A 10 5.29 -13.99 1.83
C LEU A 10 4.89 -15.44 1.58
N THR A 11 3.68 -15.81 1.96
CA THR A 11 3.12 -17.13 1.62
C THR A 11 2.94 -17.26 0.10
N HIS A 12 2.90 -18.49 -0.40
CA HIS A 12 2.67 -18.75 -1.83
C HIS A 12 1.37 -18.07 -2.33
N GLN A 13 0.28 -18.21 -1.58
CA GLN A 13 -0.98 -17.52 -1.86
C GLN A 13 -0.81 -16.01 -1.95
N GLN A 14 -0.08 -15.38 -1.02
CA GLN A 14 0.17 -13.93 -1.07
C GLN A 14 0.99 -13.53 -2.30
N LYS A 15 1.96 -14.34 -2.72
CA LYS A 15 2.74 -14.09 -3.96
C LYS A 15 1.83 -14.16 -5.19
N VAL A 16 1.00 -15.19 -5.31
CA VAL A 16 0.00 -15.34 -6.40
C VAL A 16 -0.94 -14.14 -6.43
N LEU A 17 -1.50 -13.72 -5.29
CA LEU A 17 -2.41 -12.58 -5.22
C LEU A 17 -1.74 -11.26 -5.62
N ARG A 18 -0.47 -11.06 -5.21
CA ARG A 18 0.32 -9.88 -5.61
C ARG A 18 0.61 -9.90 -7.11
N LEU A 19 0.97 -11.05 -7.69
CA LEU A 19 1.16 -11.21 -9.13
C LEU A 19 -0.12 -10.91 -9.90
N TYR A 20 -1.26 -11.48 -9.48
CA TYR A 20 -2.57 -11.24 -10.09
C TYR A 20 -2.92 -9.75 -10.11
N LYS A 21 -2.75 -9.05 -8.97
CA LYS A 21 -3.00 -7.61 -8.89
C LYS A 21 -2.07 -6.83 -9.83
N ARG A 22 -0.78 -7.16 -9.89
CA ARG A 22 0.19 -6.51 -10.80
C ARG A 22 -0.18 -6.76 -12.26
N ALA A 23 -0.47 -8.01 -12.63
CA ALA A 23 -0.87 -8.38 -13.98
C ALA A 23 -2.08 -7.55 -14.46
N LEU A 24 -3.12 -7.42 -13.64
CA LEU A 24 -4.29 -6.60 -13.99
C LEU A 24 -3.97 -5.11 -14.11
N ARG A 25 -3.10 -4.53 -13.25
CA ARG A 25 -2.72 -3.12 -13.35
C ARG A 25 -1.87 -2.81 -14.60
N HIS A 26 -0.96 -3.71 -14.97
CA HIS A 26 -0.22 -3.56 -16.21
C HIS A 26 -1.09 -3.82 -17.43
N LEU A 27 -2.06 -4.75 -17.35
CA LEU A 27 -3.05 -4.95 -18.40
C LEU A 27 -3.93 -3.71 -18.60
N GLU A 28 -4.35 -3.04 -17.52
CA GLU A 28 -5.06 -1.75 -17.56
C GLU A 28 -4.20 -0.65 -18.19
N SER A 29 -2.88 -0.70 -18.00
CA SER A 29 -1.93 0.24 -18.63
C SER A 29 -1.81 0.03 -20.15
N TRP A 30 -1.88 -1.22 -20.62
CA TRP A 30 -1.92 -1.53 -22.06
C TRP A 30 -3.30 -1.31 -22.69
N CYS A 31 -4.37 -1.72 -22.01
CA CYS A 31 -5.74 -1.63 -22.48
C CYS A 31 -6.43 -0.38 -21.91
N VAL A 32 -6.12 0.78 -22.48
CA VAL A 32 -6.61 2.08 -21.98
C VAL A 32 -8.14 2.15 -21.89
N HIS A 33 -8.84 1.61 -22.89
CA HIS A 33 -10.31 1.64 -22.92
C HIS A 33 -10.93 0.57 -22.01
N ARG A 34 -11.97 0.97 -21.27
CA ARG A 34 -12.51 0.20 -20.15
C ARG A 34 -13.19 -1.11 -20.55
N ASP A 35 -13.87 -1.10 -21.69
CA ASP A 35 -14.51 -2.24 -22.34
C ASP A 35 -13.47 -3.29 -22.77
N LYS A 36 -12.43 -2.87 -23.48
CA LYS A 36 -11.32 -3.73 -23.91
C LYS A 36 -10.58 -4.31 -22.70
N TYR A 37 -10.25 -3.47 -21.72
CA TYR A 37 -9.65 -3.93 -20.46
C TYR A 37 -10.52 -4.97 -19.77
N ARG A 38 -11.83 -4.73 -19.64
CA ARG A 38 -12.73 -5.66 -18.95
C ARG A 38 -12.73 -7.03 -19.61
N TYR A 39 -12.76 -7.09 -20.93
CA TYR A 39 -12.67 -8.35 -21.68
C TYR A 39 -11.39 -9.13 -21.34
N PHE A 40 -10.22 -8.50 -21.50
CA PHE A 40 -8.94 -9.17 -21.21
C PHE A 40 -8.74 -9.48 -19.73
N ALA A 41 -9.26 -8.65 -18.82
CA ALA A 41 -9.21 -8.91 -17.39
C ALA A 41 -10.01 -10.17 -17.01
N CYS A 42 -11.16 -10.40 -17.64
CA CYS A 42 -11.92 -11.65 -17.46
C CYS A 42 -11.16 -12.87 -18.00
N LEU A 43 -10.52 -12.75 -19.17
CA LEU A 43 -9.67 -13.82 -19.71
C LEU A 43 -8.48 -14.12 -18.78
N MET A 44 -7.82 -13.08 -18.27
CA MET A 44 -6.73 -13.23 -17.31
C MET A 44 -7.23 -13.93 -16.03
N ARG A 45 -8.40 -13.53 -15.51
CA ARG A 45 -9.00 -14.21 -14.35
C ARG A 45 -9.27 -15.68 -14.62
N ALA A 46 -9.80 -16.03 -15.79
CA ALA A 46 -10.02 -17.43 -16.17
C ALA A 46 -8.72 -18.24 -16.17
N ARG A 47 -7.61 -17.69 -16.70
CA ARG A 47 -6.28 -18.31 -16.66
C ARG A 47 -5.78 -18.58 -15.23
N PHE A 48 -6.01 -17.64 -14.30
CA PHE A 48 -5.65 -17.85 -12.89
C PHE A 48 -6.57 -18.87 -12.20
N GLU A 49 -7.85 -18.92 -12.57
CA GLU A 49 -8.82 -19.86 -12.00
C GLU A 49 -8.60 -21.30 -12.46
N GLU A 50 -8.07 -21.52 -13.67
CA GLU A 50 -7.73 -22.85 -14.22
C GLU A 50 -6.82 -23.67 -13.28
N HIS A 51 -5.85 -23.01 -12.64
CA HIS A 51 -4.89 -23.65 -11.72
C HIS A 51 -5.18 -23.39 -10.23
N LYS A 52 -6.37 -22.85 -9.89
CA LYS A 52 -6.71 -22.49 -8.50
C LYS A 52 -6.70 -23.66 -7.53
N ASN A 53 -7.07 -24.86 -8.00
CA ASN A 53 -7.20 -26.07 -7.18
C ASN A 53 -5.98 -27.01 -7.29
N GLU A 54 -4.82 -26.50 -7.74
CA GLU A 54 -3.59 -27.28 -7.78
C GLU A 54 -3.13 -27.63 -6.35
N LYS A 55 -2.98 -28.92 -6.06
CA LYS A 55 -2.61 -29.43 -4.73
C LYS A 55 -1.11 -29.68 -4.62
N ASP A 56 -0.43 -29.89 -5.74
CA ASP A 56 1.02 -30.05 -5.76
C ASP A 56 1.70 -28.67 -5.65
N MET A 57 2.30 -28.42 -4.48
CA MET A 57 2.99 -27.16 -4.19
C MET A 57 4.27 -26.95 -5.00
N MET A 58 4.94 -28.02 -5.45
CA MET A 58 6.11 -27.86 -6.34
C MET A 58 5.66 -27.34 -7.70
N LYS A 59 4.62 -27.97 -8.26
CA LYS A 59 4.01 -27.54 -9.52
C LYS A 59 3.43 -26.13 -9.41
N ALA A 60 2.73 -25.80 -8.32
CA ALA A 60 2.19 -24.46 -8.10
C ALA A 60 3.30 -23.40 -7.98
N THR A 61 4.48 -23.76 -7.46
CA THR A 61 5.63 -22.85 -7.38
C THR A 61 6.29 -22.66 -8.74
N GLN A 62 6.39 -23.73 -9.55
CA GLN A 62 6.88 -23.66 -10.91
C GLN A 62 5.98 -22.79 -11.80
N LEU A 63 4.66 -23.01 -11.75
CA LEU A 63 3.68 -22.19 -12.47
C LEU A 63 3.78 -20.71 -12.08
N LEU A 64 3.98 -20.41 -10.80
CA LEU A 64 4.18 -19.04 -10.34
C LEU A 64 5.46 -18.43 -10.91
N LYS A 65 6.54 -19.19 -11.00
CA LYS A 65 7.82 -18.71 -11.57
C LYS A 65 7.67 -18.41 -13.06
N GLU A 66 7.08 -19.32 -13.82
CA GLU A 66 6.80 -19.14 -15.26
C GLU A 66 5.87 -17.95 -15.49
N ALA A 67 4.84 -17.76 -14.64
CA ALA A 67 3.96 -16.61 -14.71
C ALA A 67 4.64 -15.28 -14.34
N GLU A 68 5.62 -15.29 -13.42
CA GLU A 68 6.45 -14.11 -13.13
C GLU A 68 7.38 -13.74 -14.30
N GLU A 69 7.92 -14.74 -15.00
CA GLU A 69 8.72 -14.54 -16.22
C GLU A 69 7.86 -13.98 -17.38
N GLU A 70 6.66 -14.54 -17.59
CA GLU A 70 5.69 -14.00 -18.58
C GLU A 70 5.31 -12.55 -18.23
N PHE A 71 4.98 -12.28 -16.96
CA PHE A 71 4.66 -10.93 -16.51
C PHE A 71 5.83 -9.97 -16.75
N TRP A 72 7.06 -10.38 -16.45
CA TRP A 72 8.25 -9.56 -16.63
C TRP A 72 8.47 -9.19 -18.11
N PHE A 73 8.30 -10.14 -19.02
CA PHE A 73 8.43 -9.92 -20.46
C PHE A 73 7.33 -9.00 -21.02
N CYS A 74 6.10 -9.11 -20.52
CA CYS A 74 4.93 -8.40 -21.02
C CYS A 74 4.58 -7.11 -20.28
N GLN A 75 5.35 -6.71 -19.26
CA GLN A 75 5.01 -5.55 -18.44
C GLN A 75 5.07 -4.24 -19.24
N HIS A 76 4.08 -3.36 -19.04
CA HIS A 76 4.10 -2.02 -19.64
C HIS A 76 5.32 -1.23 -19.16
N PRO A 77 6.09 -0.54 -20.05
CA PRO A 77 7.30 0.20 -19.68
C PRO A 77 7.05 1.34 -18.67
N GLN A 78 5.92 2.02 -18.80
CA GLN A 78 5.50 3.11 -17.90
C GLN A 78 4.09 2.81 -17.37
N PRO A 79 3.94 1.92 -16.38
CA PRO A 79 2.62 1.53 -15.89
C PRO A 79 1.88 2.73 -15.29
N TYR A 80 0.55 2.67 -15.29
CA TYR A 80 -0.26 3.66 -14.60
C TYR A 80 -0.03 3.55 -13.08
N ILE A 81 0.45 4.63 -12.49
CA ILE A 81 0.67 4.78 -11.04
C ILE A 81 -0.29 5.86 -10.55
N PHE A 82 -1.04 5.57 -9.50
CA PHE A 82 -1.94 6.55 -8.90
C PHE A 82 -1.15 7.74 -8.34
N PRO A 83 -1.67 8.98 -8.42
CA PRO A 83 -0.89 10.17 -8.08
C PRO A 83 -0.21 10.12 -6.71
N ASP A 84 -0.91 9.66 -5.68
CA ASP A 84 -0.40 9.61 -4.30
C ASP A 84 0.28 8.28 -3.94
N SER A 85 0.33 7.31 -4.85
CA SER A 85 1.09 6.07 -4.63
C SER A 85 2.59 6.32 -4.85
N PRO A 86 3.49 5.51 -4.24
CA PRO A 86 4.93 5.61 -4.51
C PRO A 86 5.24 5.55 -6.01
N GLY A 87 6.00 6.53 -6.50
CA GLY A 87 6.29 6.72 -7.94
C GLY A 87 5.21 7.48 -8.72
N GLY A 88 4.13 7.91 -8.07
CA GLY A 88 3.09 8.76 -8.63
C GLY A 88 3.48 10.24 -8.65
N THR A 89 2.72 11.04 -9.40
CA THR A 89 3.02 12.46 -9.68
C THR A 89 2.80 13.41 -8.49
N SER A 90 2.08 12.98 -7.45
CA SER A 90 1.84 13.73 -6.22
C SER A 90 2.30 13.00 -4.97
N TYR A 91 3.09 11.93 -5.13
CA TYR A 91 3.68 11.21 -4.03
C TYR A 91 4.52 12.15 -3.15
N GLU A 92 4.25 12.17 -1.85
CA GLU A 92 4.92 13.01 -0.84
C GLU A 92 4.87 14.52 -1.13
N ARG A 93 4.03 14.98 -2.08
CA ARG A 93 3.92 16.40 -2.47
C ARG A 93 3.59 17.31 -1.28
N TYR A 94 2.80 16.82 -0.33
CA TYR A 94 2.33 17.58 0.82
C TYR A 94 3.07 17.22 2.12
N ASP A 95 4.11 16.39 2.07
CA ASP A 95 4.82 15.95 3.28
C ASP A 95 5.56 17.09 3.97
N CYS A 96 5.98 18.11 3.21
CA CYS A 96 6.58 19.32 3.75
C CYS A 96 5.64 20.14 4.66
N TYR A 97 4.32 19.93 4.58
CA TYR A 97 3.34 20.62 5.43
C TYR A 97 2.90 19.77 6.64
N LYS A 98 3.34 18.52 6.73
CA LYS A 98 3.02 17.61 7.83
C LYS A 98 3.96 17.83 9.01
N VAL A 99 3.95 19.04 9.57
CA VAL A 99 4.73 19.37 10.77
C VAL A 99 4.25 18.50 11.93
N PRO A 100 5.14 17.80 12.64
CA PRO A 100 4.74 16.91 13.72
C PRO A 100 4.17 17.71 14.90
N GLU A 101 3.23 17.11 15.63
CA GLU A 101 2.45 17.83 16.61
C GLU A 101 3.28 18.41 17.76
N TRP A 102 4.42 17.81 18.10
CA TRP A 102 5.28 18.23 19.20
C TRP A 102 5.90 19.62 18.99
N CYS A 103 6.06 20.09 17.74
CA CYS A 103 6.55 21.44 17.46
C CYS A 103 5.63 22.55 18.00
N LEU A 104 4.34 22.25 18.22
CA LEU A 104 3.40 23.19 18.85
C LEU A 104 3.70 23.43 20.34
N ASP A 105 4.49 22.56 20.98
CA ASP A 105 4.91 22.76 22.36
C ASP A 105 5.95 23.89 22.46
N ASP A 106 6.68 24.18 21.38
CA ASP A 106 7.71 25.22 21.32
C ASP A 106 7.16 26.62 21.00
N TRP A 107 5.87 26.74 20.66
CA TRP A 107 5.23 28.03 20.37
C TRP A 107 5.32 28.99 21.55
N HIS A 108 5.51 30.28 21.25
CA HIS A 108 5.57 31.31 22.29
C HIS A 108 4.21 31.45 23.00
N PRO A 109 4.15 31.72 24.32
CA PRO A 109 2.88 31.84 25.03
C PRO A 109 1.89 32.85 24.42
N SER A 110 2.37 33.93 23.81
CA SER A 110 1.49 34.89 23.12
C SER A 110 0.81 34.29 21.88
N GLU A 111 1.48 33.39 21.16
CA GLU A 111 0.94 32.69 19.99
C GLU A 111 -0.05 31.61 20.43
N LYS A 112 0.26 30.92 21.54
CA LYS A 112 -0.66 29.94 22.14
C LYS A 112 -1.95 30.62 22.67
N ALA A 113 -1.82 31.82 23.23
CA ALA A 113 -2.96 32.60 23.72
C ALA A 113 -3.95 33.00 22.62
N MET A 114 -3.55 32.96 21.35
CA MET A 114 -4.45 33.15 20.21
C MET A 114 -5.45 31.99 20.05
N TYR A 115 -5.11 30.79 20.53
CA TYR A 115 -5.93 29.58 20.38
C TYR A 115 -6.18 28.88 21.74
N PRO A 116 -6.81 29.57 22.71
CA PRO A 116 -6.88 29.10 24.10
C PRO A 116 -7.61 27.76 24.23
N ASP A 117 -8.74 27.59 23.53
CA ASP A 117 -9.54 26.36 23.59
C ASP A 117 -8.81 25.15 22.99
N TYR A 118 -8.03 25.38 21.94
CA TYR A 118 -7.27 24.31 21.29
C TYR A 118 -6.16 23.80 22.23
N PHE A 119 -5.36 24.71 22.80
CA PHE A 119 -4.29 24.33 23.72
C PHE A 119 -4.83 23.74 25.04
N ALA A 120 -5.96 24.23 25.55
CA ALA A 120 -6.63 23.61 26.71
C ALA A 120 -7.05 22.16 26.43
N LYS A 121 -7.64 21.87 25.26
CA LYS A 121 -8.00 20.50 24.84
C LYS A 121 -6.76 19.63 24.62
N ARG A 122 -5.71 20.18 24.02
CA ARG A 122 -4.44 19.47 23.79
C ARG A 122 -3.79 18.99 25.10
N GLU A 123 -3.83 19.79 26.16
CA GLU A 123 -3.29 19.37 27.46
C GLU A 123 -4.04 18.17 28.05
N GLN A 124 -5.35 18.05 27.80
CA GLN A 124 -6.12 16.86 28.17
C GLN A 124 -5.61 15.62 27.43
N TRP A 125 -5.35 15.72 26.11
CA TRP A 125 -4.76 14.63 25.32
C TRP A 125 -3.35 14.24 25.80
N LYS A 126 -2.50 15.22 26.11
CA LYS A 126 -1.14 14.95 26.63
C LYS A 126 -1.19 14.31 28.01
N LYS A 127 -2.16 14.67 28.86
CA LYS A 127 -2.41 14.01 30.13
C LYS A 127 -2.81 12.55 29.94
N LEU A 128 -3.79 12.29 29.07
CA LEU A 128 -4.24 10.93 28.73
C LEU A 128 -3.08 10.06 28.20
N ARG A 129 -2.23 10.61 27.32
CA ARG A 129 -1.07 9.87 26.79
C ARG A 129 -0.07 9.47 27.88
N ARG A 130 0.19 10.35 28.85
CA ARG A 130 1.08 10.05 29.98
C ARG A 130 0.49 8.98 30.89
N GLU A 131 -0.80 9.06 31.18
CA GLU A 131 -1.50 8.09 32.04
C GLU A 131 -1.64 6.71 31.36
N SER A 132 -1.84 6.67 30.04
CA SER A 132 -1.96 5.40 29.31
C SER A 132 -0.63 4.70 29.10
N TRP A 133 0.48 5.45 28.99
CA TRP A 133 1.79 4.92 28.66
C TRP A 133 2.26 3.82 29.61
N GLU A 134 2.11 4.01 30.93
CA GLU A 134 2.50 3.00 31.91
C GLU A 134 1.72 1.69 31.74
N ARG A 135 0.44 1.76 31.34
CA ARG A 135 -0.41 0.56 31.12
C ARG A 135 -0.16 -0.12 29.76
N GLU A 136 0.41 0.60 28.81
CA GLU A 136 0.76 0.05 27.48
C GLU A 136 2.11 -0.67 27.53
N VAL A 137 3.02 -0.19 28.38
CA VAL A 137 4.38 -0.74 28.55
C VAL A 137 4.42 -1.92 29.51
N TYR A 138 3.62 -1.89 30.58
CA TYR A 138 3.52 -2.93 31.60
C TYR A 138 2.20 -3.70 31.50
#